data_AF-A0A8X6VWI5-F1
#
_entry.id   AF-A0A8X6VWI5-F1
#
_cell.length_a   1.000
_cell.length_b   1.000
_cell.length_c   1.000
_cell.angle_alpha   90.00
_cell.angle_beta   90.00
_cell.angle_gamma   90.00
#
_symmetry.space_group_name_H-M   'P 1'
#
loop_
_entity.id
_entity.type
_entity.pdbx_description
1 polymer ?
#
loop_
_entity_poly.entity_id
_entity_poly.type
_entity_poly.pdbx_seq_one_letter_code
_entity_poly.pdbx_strand_id
1 'polypeptide(L)'
;MKPYVKEEKFLFLIDSWGGQTNPVLYDEIFTDDKGIPICTMKVIPPKCTPLVQPCDVYFYRQVKNFIKRLQNCAYIIEQDREISSREDCIKIQSLVHHQLSAPIFCCMLKYAWFAAKLCDDRTSFMNVNEVCFRIDVLKIPANATIRHLSLAQDSAITIVFLLL
;
A
#
# COMPACT_ATOMS: atom_id res chain seq x y z
N MET A 1 1.59 -12.50 15.70
CA MET A 1 0.66 -11.38 15.45
C MET A 1 -0.42 -11.91 14.49
N LYS A 2 -1.67 -12.06 14.92
CA LYS A 2 -2.76 -12.46 14.01
C LYS A 2 -3.13 -11.22 13.17
N PRO A 3 -3.20 -11.28 11.83
CA PRO A 3 -3.73 -10.17 11.06
C PRO A 3 -5.15 -9.86 11.53
N TYR A 4 -5.49 -8.56 11.58
CA TYR A 4 -6.79 -8.11 12.03
C TYR A 4 -7.84 -8.44 10.97
N VAL A 5 -8.34 -9.66 11.04
CA VAL A 5 -9.54 -10.11 10.35
C VAL A 5 -10.58 -10.31 11.44
N LYS A 6 -11.76 -9.73 11.26
CA LYS A 6 -12.93 -10.05 12.11
C LYS A 6 -13.24 -11.56 11.98
N GLU A 7 -14.20 -12.06 12.75
CA GLU A 7 -14.67 -13.47 12.67
C GLU A 7 -15.33 -13.85 11.32
N GLU A 8 -15.19 -13.01 10.30
CA GLU A 8 -15.73 -13.25 8.97
C GLU A 8 -14.81 -14.14 8.13
N LYS A 9 -15.43 -14.94 7.24
CA LYS A 9 -14.67 -15.74 6.27
C LYS A 9 -13.93 -14.83 5.31
N PHE A 10 -12.67 -15.16 5.02
CA PHE A 10 -11.83 -14.36 4.14
C PHE A 10 -10.97 -15.23 3.21
N LEU A 11 -10.57 -14.64 2.09
CA LEU A 11 -9.65 -15.24 1.12
C LEU A 11 -8.24 -14.72 1.36
N PHE A 12 -7.28 -15.63 1.59
CA PHE A 12 -5.88 -15.29 1.71
C PHE A 12 -5.11 -15.76 0.47
N LEU A 13 -4.70 -14.80 -0.35
CA LEU A 13 -3.88 -15.05 -1.53
C LEU A 13 -2.40 -14.93 -1.16
N ILE A 14 -1.65 -16.01 -1.30
CA ILE A 14 -0.21 -16.04 -1.04
C ILE A 14 0.57 -16.26 -2.33
N ASP A 15 1.82 -15.83 -2.34
CA ASP A 15 2.72 -16.15 -3.44
C ASP A 15 3.09 -17.65 -3.42
N SER A 16 3.70 -18.13 -4.51
CA SER A 16 4.17 -19.52 -4.59
C SER A 16 5.52 -19.75 -3.90
N TRP A 17 5.87 -18.98 -2.86
CA TRP A 17 7.14 -19.15 -2.18
C TRP A 17 7.05 -20.26 -1.13
N GLY A 18 7.89 -21.29 -1.28
CA GLY A 18 7.74 -22.57 -0.56
C GLY A 18 7.79 -22.49 0.97
N GLY A 19 8.26 -21.38 1.55
CA GLY A 19 8.23 -21.17 3.00
C GLY A 19 6.86 -20.87 3.58
N GLN A 20 5.85 -20.51 2.77
CA GLN A 20 4.56 -19.99 3.23
C GLN A 20 3.35 -20.73 2.67
N THR A 21 3.55 -21.83 1.94
CA THR A 21 2.47 -22.55 1.25
C THR A 21 1.85 -23.69 2.06
N ASN A 22 2.12 -23.80 3.37
CA ASN A 22 1.53 -24.85 4.20
C ASN A 22 0.15 -24.43 4.73
N PRO A 23 -0.97 -24.90 4.15
CA PRO A 23 -2.32 -24.49 4.55
C PRO A 23 -2.65 -24.85 6.01
N VAL A 24 -2.08 -25.94 6.54
CA VAL A 24 -2.33 -26.42 7.90
C VAL A 24 -1.98 -25.37 8.94
N LEU A 25 -0.88 -24.63 8.71
CA LEU A 25 -0.45 -23.55 9.59
C LEU A 25 -1.53 -22.46 9.73
N TYR A 26 -2.26 -22.18 8.65
CA TYR A 26 -3.21 -21.08 8.62
C TYR A 26 -4.60 -21.51 9.10
N ASP A 27 -4.99 -22.75 8.84
CA ASP A 27 -6.23 -23.33 9.37
C ASP A 27 -6.23 -23.38 10.90
N GLU A 28 -5.06 -23.62 11.53
CA GLU A 28 -4.90 -23.59 12.98
C GLU A 28 -4.91 -22.15 13.57
N ILE A 29 -4.38 -21.18 12.82
CA ILE A 29 -4.26 -19.79 13.27
C ILE A 29 -5.59 -19.03 13.11
N PHE A 30 -6.29 -19.28 12.01
CA PHE A 30 -7.50 -18.57 11.58
C PHE A 30 -8.76 -19.41 11.78
N THR A 31 -9.13 -19.55 13.04
CA THR A 31 -10.37 -20.16 13.47
C THR A 31 -11.32 -19.13 14.08
N ASP A 32 -12.62 -19.38 13.99
CA ASP A 32 -13.63 -18.70 14.81
C ASP A 32 -13.60 -19.22 16.26
N ASP A 33 -14.45 -18.64 17.11
CA ASP A 33 -14.61 -19.05 18.52
C ASP A 33 -15.02 -20.53 18.70
N LYS A 34 -15.45 -21.20 17.62
CA LYS A 34 -15.85 -22.61 17.60
C LYS A 34 -14.76 -23.52 17.03
N GLY A 35 -13.59 -22.98 16.69
CA GLY A 35 -12.48 -23.73 16.11
C GLY A 35 -12.65 -24.04 14.63
N ILE A 36 -13.59 -23.40 13.93
CA ILE A 36 -13.83 -23.63 12.51
C ILE A 36 -12.91 -22.72 11.69
N PRO A 37 -12.16 -23.24 10.70
CA PRO A 37 -11.33 -22.41 9.82
C PRO A 37 -12.16 -21.36 9.08
N ILE A 38 -11.77 -20.09 9.21
CA ILE A 38 -12.39 -18.95 8.53
C ILE A 38 -11.55 -18.44 7.34
N CYS A 39 -10.32 -18.92 7.20
CA CYS A 39 -9.43 -18.59 6.10
C CYS A 39 -9.61 -19.57 4.94
N THR A 40 -9.82 -19.04 3.73
CA THR A 40 -9.63 -19.81 2.49
C THR A 40 -8.29 -19.39 1.90
N MET A 41 -7.27 -20.27 1.98
CA MET A 41 -5.99 -19.99 1.33
C MET A 41 -6.02 -20.35 -0.16
N LYS A 42 -5.46 -19.50 -1.02
CA LYS A 42 -5.08 -19.85 -2.39
C LYS A 42 -3.65 -19.41 -2.69
N VAL A 43 -2.91 -20.27 -3.39
CA VAL A 43 -1.55 -19.98 -3.87
C VAL A 43 -1.64 -19.40 -5.27
N ILE A 44 -1.05 -18.22 -5.47
CA ILE A 44 -0.86 -17.63 -6.80
C ILE A 44 0.16 -18.50 -7.55
N PRO A 45 -0.13 -18.95 -8.78
CA PRO A 45 0.83 -19.77 -9.52
C PRO A 45 2.18 -19.05 -9.70
N PRO A 46 3.29 -19.80 -9.77
CA PRO A 46 4.60 -19.22 -9.99
C PRO A 46 4.63 -18.31 -11.22
N LYS A 47 5.31 -17.15 -11.09
CA LYS A 47 5.44 -16.12 -12.13
C LYS A 47 4.16 -15.36 -12.47
N CYS A 48 3.06 -15.60 -11.75
CA CYS A 48 1.81 -14.86 -11.94
C CYS A 48 1.65 -13.66 -11.00
N THR A 49 2.51 -13.48 -9.99
CA THR A 49 2.43 -12.36 -9.02
C THR A 49 2.31 -10.98 -9.71
N PRO A 50 3.12 -10.65 -10.73
CA PRO A 50 3.00 -9.36 -11.42
C PRO A 50 1.69 -9.16 -12.19
N LEU A 51 0.89 -10.22 -12.38
CA LEU A 51 -0.36 -10.20 -13.12
C LEU A 51 -1.60 -10.09 -12.23
N VAL A 52 -1.57 -10.75 -11.06
CA VAL A 52 -2.77 -10.93 -10.22
C VAL A 52 -2.64 -10.37 -8.81
N GLN A 53 -1.45 -9.93 -8.40
CA GLN A 53 -1.21 -9.43 -7.04
C GLN A 53 -1.34 -7.89 -7.05
N PRO A 54 -2.30 -7.29 -6.32
CA PRO A 54 -2.55 -5.85 -6.38
C PRO A 54 -1.34 -4.98 -6.03
N CYS A 55 -0.46 -5.43 -5.14
CA CYS A 55 0.77 -4.72 -4.81
C CYS A 55 1.68 -4.58 -6.03
N ASP A 56 1.97 -5.67 -6.72
CA ASP A 56 2.87 -5.70 -7.86
C ASP A 56 2.26 -5.05 -9.10
N VAL A 57 0.98 -5.29 -9.35
CA VAL A 57 0.27 -4.76 -10.53
C VAL A 57 0.26 -3.22 -10.50
N TYR A 58 0.07 -2.61 -9.33
CA TYR A 58 -0.07 -1.15 -9.27
C TYR A 58 0.42 -0.47 -8.00
N PHE A 59 0.12 -0.98 -6.81
CA PHE A 59 0.33 -0.22 -5.58
C PHE A 59 1.82 0.08 -5.31
N TYR A 60 2.73 -0.89 -5.51
CA TYR A 60 4.16 -0.66 -5.35
C TYR A 60 4.74 0.32 -6.36
N ARG A 61 4.10 0.52 -7.51
CA ARG A 61 4.49 1.61 -8.43
C ARG A 61 4.32 2.97 -7.77
N GLN A 62 3.25 3.16 -7.00
CA GLN A 62 2.96 4.40 -6.28
C GLN A 62 3.94 4.62 -5.13
N VAL A 63 4.23 3.55 -4.37
CA VAL A 63 5.28 3.54 -3.33
C VAL A 63 6.63 3.96 -3.91
N LYS A 64 7.07 3.32 -5.00
CA LYS A 64 8.34 3.63 -5.68
C LYS A 64 8.42 5.08 -6.15
N ASN A 65 7.33 5.60 -6.72
CA ASN A 65 7.28 7.01 -7.13
C ASN A 65 7.45 7.96 -5.93
N PHE A 66 6.80 7.67 -4.80
CA PHE A 66 6.91 8.47 -3.59
C PHE A 66 8.33 8.42 -3.01
N ILE A 67 8.90 7.22 -2.85
CA ILE A 67 10.26 7.03 -2.32
C ILE A 67 11.28 7.73 -3.21
N LYS A 68 11.16 7.58 -4.54
CA LYS A 68 12.03 8.26 -5.50
C LYS A 68 11.98 9.78 -5.32
N ARG A 69 10.80 10.35 -5.04
CA ARG A 69 10.67 11.80 -4.80
C ARG A 69 11.28 12.24 -3.48
N LEU A 70 11.14 11.44 -2.42
CA LEU A 70 11.78 11.71 -1.13
C LEU A 70 13.31 11.66 -1.24
N GLN A 71 13.85 10.65 -1.91
CA GLN A 71 15.30 10.49 -2.09
C GLN A 71 15.92 11.58 -2.98
N ASN A 72 15.18 12.06 -3.97
CA ASN A 72 15.62 13.14 -4.86
C ASN A 72 15.18 14.53 -4.38
N CYS A 73 14.89 14.73 -3.09
CA CYS A 73 14.53 16.06 -2.60
C CYS A 73 15.79 16.94 -2.48
N ALA A 74 15.67 18.22 -2.84
CA ALA A 74 16.80 19.14 -2.95
C ALA A 74 17.64 19.20 -1.66
N TYR A 75 16.99 19.20 -0.50
CA TYR A 75 17.66 19.20 0.80
C TYR A 75 18.66 18.03 0.96
N ILE A 76 18.29 16.82 0.53
CA ILE A 76 19.15 15.64 0.72
C ILE A 76 20.32 15.67 -0.26
N ILE A 77 20.08 16.16 -1.48
CA ILE A 77 21.11 16.36 -2.50
C ILE A 77 22.11 17.44 -2.07
N GLU A 78 21.61 18.57 -1.54
CA GLU A 78 22.44 19.69 -1.06
C GLU A 78 23.31 19.32 0.14
N GLN A 79 22.84 18.40 0.99
CA GLN A 79 23.58 17.94 2.17
C GLN A 79 24.51 16.75 1.87
N ASP A 80 24.58 16.28 0.62
CA ASP A 80 25.31 15.07 0.20
C ASP A 80 25.07 13.87 1.13
N ARG A 81 23.84 13.77 1.66
CA ARG A 81 23.47 12.77 2.65
C ARG A 81 22.92 11.54 1.96
N GLU A 82 23.53 10.39 2.21
CA GLU A 82 22.96 9.11 1.77
C GLU A 82 21.87 8.62 2.74
N ILE A 83 20.72 8.23 2.20
CA ILE A 83 19.62 7.61 2.96
C ILE A 83 19.70 6.09 2.87
N SER A 84 20.72 5.50 3.53
CA SER A 84 21.02 4.06 3.43
C SER A 84 20.88 3.31 4.75
N SER A 85 20.70 4.01 5.88
CA SER A 85 20.59 3.35 7.18
C SER A 85 19.26 2.60 7.34
N ARG A 86 19.25 1.55 8.18
CA ARG A 86 18.03 0.82 8.53
C ARG A 86 16.97 1.74 9.12
N GLU A 87 17.39 2.69 9.96
CA GLU A 87 16.48 3.66 10.58
C GLU A 87 15.81 4.53 9.52
N ASP A 88 16.58 5.01 8.54
CA ASP A 88 16.04 5.81 7.45
C ASP A 88 15.06 5.01 6.58
N CYS A 89 15.38 3.76 6.27
CA CYS A 89 14.47 2.86 5.55
C CYS A 89 13.13 2.72 6.28
N ILE A 90 13.16 2.50 7.61
CA ILE A 90 11.94 2.40 8.43
C ILE A 90 11.17 3.72 8.41
N LYS A 91 11.85 4.86 8.53
CA LYS A 91 11.23 6.19 8.50
C LYS A 91 10.57 6.47 7.14
N ILE A 92 11.26 6.20 6.04
CA ILE A 92 10.72 6.36 4.68
C ILE A 92 9.48 5.48 4.50
N GLN A 93 9.56 4.19 4.85
CA GLN A 93 8.43 3.28 4.70
C GLN A 93 7.23 3.71 5.55
N SER A 94 7.48 4.14 6.79
CA SER A 94 6.45 4.64 7.70
C SER A 94 5.76 5.89 7.14
N LEU A 95 6.55 6.84 6.60
CA LEU A 95 6.03 8.06 6.01
C LEU A 95 5.21 7.79 4.74
N VAL A 96 5.70 6.93 3.86
CA VAL A 96 5.00 6.55 2.63
C VAL A 96 3.70 5.82 2.96
N HIS A 97 3.73 4.88 3.90
CA HIS A 97 2.55 4.18 4.38
C HIS A 97 1.52 5.16 4.96
N HIS A 98 1.96 6.09 5.81
CA HIS A 98 1.08 7.11 6.38
C HIS A 98 0.41 7.96 5.30
N GLN A 99 1.17 8.43 4.30
CA GLN A 99 0.58 9.23 3.22
C GLN A 99 -0.34 8.44 2.31
N LEU A 100 0.00 7.20 1.96
CA LEU A 100 -0.88 6.35 1.14
C LEU A 100 -2.13 5.87 1.88
N SER A 101 -2.16 5.99 3.21
CA SER A 101 -3.35 5.74 4.02
C SER A 101 -4.37 6.88 3.98
N ALA A 102 -4.03 8.04 3.39
CA ALA A 102 -4.95 9.16 3.29
C ALA A 102 -6.19 8.80 2.43
N PRO A 103 -7.42 9.24 2.81
CA PRO A 103 -8.66 8.86 2.12
C PRO A 103 -8.67 9.16 0.61
N ILE A 104 -7.96 10.21 0.18
CA ILE A 104 -7.84 10.60 -1.24
C ILE A 104 -7.26 9.49 -2.13
N PHE A 105 -6.48 8.57 -1.55
CA PHE A 105 -5.89 7.43 -2.27
C PHE A 105 -6.76 6.18 -2.25
N CYS A 106 -7.91 6.16 -1.56
CA CYS A 106 -8.76 4.99 -1.47
C CYS A 106 -9.18 4.45 -2.86
N CYS A 107 -9.63 5.33 -3.77
CA CYS A 107 -9.98 4.93 -5.13
C CYS A 107 -8.75 4.44 -5.95
N MET A 108 -7.57 5.04 -5.71
CA MET A 108 -6.33 4.59 -6.32
C MET A 108 -5.92 3.18 -5.84
N LEU A 109 -6.15 2.87 -4.56
CA LEU A 109 -5.90 1.53 -4.02
C LEU A 109 -6.92 0.52 -4.56
N LYS A 110 -8.20 0.88 -4.66
CA LYS A 110 -9.23 0.04 -5.31
C LYS A 110 -8.87 -0.29 -6.76
N TYR A 111 -8.29 0.67 -7.48
CA TYR A 111 -7.80 0.41 -8.85
C TYR A 111 -6.76 -0.71 -8.91
N ALA A 112 -5.92 -0.90 -7.89
CA ALA A 112 -4.96 -2.01 -7.87
C ALA A 112 -5.66 -3.37 -7.93
N TRP A 113 -6.80 -3.51 -7.24
CA TRP A 113 -7.65 -4.70 -7.27
C TRP A 113 -8.34 -4.90 -8.62
N PHE A 114 -8.84 -3.82 -9.22
CA PHE A 114 -9.39 -3.83 -10.58
C PHE A 114 -8.35 -4.25 -11.62
N ALA A 115 -7.15 -3.66 -11.54
CA ALA A 115 -6.05 -3.95 -12.45
C ALA A 115 -5.58 -5.41 -12.35
N ALA A 116 -5.63 -5.97 -11.14
CA ALA A 116 -5.35 -7.39 -10.86
C ALA A 116 -6.50 -8.35 -11.25
N LYS A 117 -7.61 -7.84 -11.81
CA LYS A 117 -8.81 -8.63 -12.18
C LYS A 117 -9.49 -9.33 -11.00
N LEU A 118 -9.35 -8.76 -9.80
CA LEU A 118 -9.98 -9.27 -8.57
C LEU A 118 -11.26 -8.48 -8.19
N CYS A 119 -11.55 -7.41 -8.91
CA CYS A 119 -12.74 -6.57 -8.74
C CYS A 119 -13.14 -5.98 -10.10
N ASP A 120 -14.44 -5.82 -10.33
CA ASP A 120 -14.96 -5.26 -11.59
C ASP A 120 -15.10 -3.72 -11.54
N ASP A 121 -15.08 -3.14 -10.34
CA ASP A 121 -15.32 -1.71 -10.14
C ASP A 121 -14.10 -0.87 -10.53
N ARG A 122 -14.21 -0.17 -11.64
CA ARG A 122 -13.24 0.86 -12.04
C ARG A 122 -13.70 2.24 -11.57
N THR A 123 -13.12 2.73 -10.49
CA THR A 123 -13.30 4.12 -10.05
C THR A 123 -12.31 5.06 -10.72
N SER A 124 -12.72 6.30 -10.95
CA SER A 124 -11.80 7.37 -11.30
C SER A 124 -10.98 7.77 -10.07
N PHE A 125 -9.69 8.04 -10.26
CA PHE A 125 -8.79 8.43 -9.17
C PHE A 125 -7.65 9.29 -9.71
N MET A 126 -6.99 9.99 -8.80
CA MET A 126 -5.70 10.64 -9.05
C MET A 126 -4.57 9.80 -8.42
N ASN A 127 -3.46 9.66 -9.12
CA ASN A 127 -2.29 8.94 -8.64
C ASN A 127 -1.41 9.82 -7.73
N VAL A 128 -0.37 9.22 -7.13
CA VAL A 128 0.55 9.93 -6.22
C VAL A 128 1.18 11.18 -6.84
N ASN A 129 1.57 11.13 -8.12
CA ASN A 129 2.17 12.29 -8.78
C ASN A 129 1.14 13.41 -8.95
N GLU A 130 -0.09 13.05 -9.32
CA GLU A 130 -1.18 14.01 -9.51
C GLU A 130 -1.69 14.61 -8.21
N VAL A 131 -1.54 13.93 -7.07
CA VAL A 131 -1.97 14.47 -5.77
C VAL A 131 -0.83 15.19 -5.06
N CYS A 132 0.33 14.55 -4.91
CA CYS A 132 1.42 15.03 -4.07
C CYS A 132 2.48 15.85 -4.83
N PHE A 133 2.62 15.66 -6.14
CA PHE A 133 3.74 16.20 -6.91
C PHE A 133 3.28 16.95 -8.17
N ARG A 134 2.19 17.71 -8.06
CA ARG A 134 1.68 18.55 -9.15
C ARG A 134 2.72 19.60 -9.54
N ILE A 135 3.21 19.51 -10.78
CA ILE A 135 4.20 20.42 -11.34
C ILE A 135 3.64 21.85 -11.45
N ASP A 136 2.33 21.99 -11.63
CA ASP A 136 1.67 23.29 -11.81
C ASP A 136 1.70 24.18 -10.56
N VAL A 137 1.89 23.61 -9.37
CA VAL A 137 2.01 24.37 -8.11
C VAL A 137 3.36 25.06 -8.00
N LEU A 138 4.39 24.58 -8.70
CA LEU A 138 5.73 25.16 -8.71
C LEU A 138 5.83 26.43 -9.60
N LYS A 139 4.77 26.78 -10.33
CA LYS A 139 4.69 28.01 -11.13
C LYS A 139 4.00 29.18 -10.41
N ILE A 140 3.69 29.03 -9.12
CA ILE A 140 3.06 30.12 -8.36
C ILE A 140 4.16 31.09 -7.91
N PRO A 141 4.13 32.37 -8.32
CA PRO A 141 5.06 33.37 -7.80
C PRO A 141 4.88 33.50 -6.29
N ALA A 142 5.97 33.79 -5.58
CA ALA A 142 6.20 33.64 -4.13
C ALA A 142 5.22 34.31 -3.13
N ASN A 143 4.03 34.74 -3.53
CA ASN A 143 3.05 35.44 -2.69
C ASN A 143 1.70 34.72 -2.51
N ALA A 144 1.55 33.45 -2.89
CA ALA A 144 0.30 32.74 -2.62
C ALA A 144 0.33 32.05 -1.24
N THR A 145 -0.53 32.54 -0.35
CA THR A 145 -0.84 31.95 0.95
C THR A 145 -1.11 30.45 0.82
N ILE A 146 -0.27 29.64 1.47
CA ILE A 146 -0.48 28.19 1.59
C ILE A 146 -1.80 27.98 2.32
N ARG A 147 -2.85 27.59 1.58
CA ARG A 147 -4.08 27.10 2.21
C ARG A 147 -3.76 25.74 2.80
N HIS A 148 -3.71 25.72 4.13
CA HIS A 148 -3.61 24.52 4.94
C HIS A 148 -4.66 23.50 4.45
N LEU A 149 -4.21 22.38 3.88
CA LEU A 149 -5.07 21.23 3.62
C LEU A 149 -5.43 20.66 4.99
N SER A 150 -6.59 21.04 5.51
CA SER A 150 -7.22 20.39 6.66
C SER A 150 -7.46 18.94 6.28
N LEU A 151 -6.71 18.03 6.90
CA LEU A 151 -6.98 16.60 6.88
C LEU A 151 -8.22 16.37 7.75
N ALA A 152 -9.38 16.22 7.12
CA ALA A 152 -10.55 15.68 7.78
C ALA A 152 -10.22 14.24 8.21
N GLN A 153 -10.09 14.02 9.51
CA GLN A 153 -10.15 12.70 10.11
C GLN A 153 -11.57 12.20 9.92
N ASP A 154 -11.77 11.20 9.06
CA ASP A 154 -12.90 10.29 9.22
C ASP A 154 -12.64 8.94 8.55
N SER A 155 -12.95 7.90 9.32
CA SER A 155 -13.14 6.49 8.95
C SER A 155 -11.91 5.70 8.49
N ALA A 156 -11.42 4.86 9.39
CA ALA A 156 -10.36 3.89 9.20
C ALA A 156 -10.71 2.84 8.10
N ILE A 157 -9.79 2.66 7.16
CA ILE A 157 -9.65 1.40 6.42
C ILE A 157 -8.32 0.81 6.87
N THR A 158 -8.37 -0.17 7.75
CA THR A 158 -7.21 -0.99 8.10
C THR A 158 -6.90 -1.89 6.91
N ILE A 159 -6.06 -1.41 5.98
CA ILE A 159 -5.48 -2.27 4.94
C ILE A 159 -4.25 -2.94 5.57
N VAL A 160 -4.43 -4.18 6.05
CA VAL A 160 -3.32 -5.01 6.51
C VAL A 160 -2.57 -5.50 5.27
N PHE A 161 -1.55 -4.78 4.84
CA PHE A 161 -0.50 -5.38 4.02
C PHE A 161 0.37 -6.25 4.96
N LEU A 162 0.26 -7.57 4.86
CA LEU A 162 1.38 -8.41 5.25
C LEU A 162 2.49 -8.17 4.21
N LEU A 163 3.31 -7.16 4.48
CA LEU A 163 4.66 -7.05 3.94
C LEU A 163 5.42 -8.27 4.50
N LEU A 164 5.54 -9.30 3.69
CA LEU A 164 6.54 -10.35 3.86
C LEU A 164 7.73 -10.01 2.96
#